data_AF-A0A5P1FAA7-F1
#
_entry.id   AF-A0A5P1FAA7-F1
#
_cell.length_a   1.000
_cell.length_b   1.000
_cell.length_c   1.000
_cell.angle_alpha   90.00
_cell.angle_beta   90.00
_cell.angle_gamma   90.00
#
_symmetry.space_group_name_H-M   'P 1'
#
loop_
_entity.id
_entity.type
_entity.pdbx_description
1 polymer ?
#
loop_
_entity_poly.entity_id
_entity_poly.type
_entity_poly.pdbx_seq_one_letter_code
_entity_poly.pdbx_strand_id
1 'polypeptide(L)'
;MNYTPFIESVKRRRVQMKDVVCRTFTVGWFGQVKQGKRTIKVLCFVTGDTVNFYVRPLEGIIVVVDLDAMEIAHYKDRFVVPVPKSAGTDYRASRQKWPFGPQARSVGVVQPEGKGFEIDGHMIRFVSVLAASLYFIDLRFQCREVLGICK
;
A
#
# COMPACT_ATOMS: atom_id res chain seq x y z
N MET A 1 15.29 2.31 16.64
CA MET A 1 14.39 2.97 17.59
C MET A 1 14.97 2.78 19.00
N ASN A 2 15.63 3.80 19.58
CA ASN A 2 16.27 3.71 20.90
C ASN A 2 15.44 4.46 21.96
N TYR A 3 14.19 4.07 22.13
CA TYR A 3 13.25 4.71 23.06
C TYR A 3 12.82 3.71 24.12
N THR A 4 13.21 3.95 25.38
CA THR A 4 13.07 2.99 26.48
C THR A 4 11.64 2.49 26.68
N PRO A 5 10.60 3.36 26.73
CA PRO A 5 9.22 2.89 26.88
C PRO A 5 8.78 1.93 25.77
N PHE A 6 9.21 2.18 24.53
CA PHE A 6 8.91 1.30 23.41
C PHE A 6 9.62 -0.05 23.54
N ILE A 7 10.89 -0.05 23.96
CA ILE A 7 11.66 -1.28 24.20
C ILE A 7 10.98 -2.14 25.27
N GLU A 8 10.51 -1.55 26.35
CA GLU A 8 9.80 -2.25 27.42
C GLU A 8 8.48 -2.83 26.93
N SER A 9 7.70 -2.09 26.14
CA SER A 9 6.46 -2.57 25.54
C SER A 9 6.64 -3.75 24.59
N VAL A 10 7.74 -3.77 23.84
CA VAL A 10 8.13 -4.90 22.98
C VAL A 10 8.49 -6.13 23.84
N LYS A 11 9.27 -5.93 24.92
CA LYS A 11 9.61 -6.99 25.87
C LYS A 11 8.37 -7.57 26.58
N ARG A 12 7.40 -6.75 26.98
CA ARG A 12 6.13 -7.21 27.59
C ARG A 12 5.33 -8.13 26.65
N ARG A 13 5.46 -7.94 25.33
CA ARG A 13 4.84 -8.79 24.30
C ARG A 13 5.69 -10.03 23.97
N ARG A 14 6.81 -10.25 24.67
CA ARG A 14 7.75 -11.36 24.48
C ARG A 14 8.35 -11.40 23.07
N VAL A 15 8.56 -10.22 22.47
CA VAL A 15 9.18 -10.07 21.14
C VAL A 15 10.60 -9.55 21.29
N GLN A 16 11.52 -10.00 20.43
CA GLN A 16 12.87 -9.46 20.38
C GLN A 16 12.90 -8.22 19.48
N MET A 17 13.61 -7.17 19.91
CA MET A 17 13.65 -5.91 19.16
C MET A 17 14.23 -6.05 17.74
N LYS A 18 15.12 -7.03 17.52
CA LYS A 18 15.69 -7.33 16.19
C LYS A 18 14.63 -7.76 15.16
N ASP A 19 13.50 -8.30 15.62
CA ASP A 19 12.44 -8.81 14.76
C ASP A 19 11.37 -7.74 14.50
N VAL A 20 11.49 -6.56 15.13
CA VAL A 20 10.53 -5.47 15.03
C VAL A 20 10.91 -4.53 13.89
N VAL A 21 9.96 -4.32 12.98
CA VAL A 21 10.07 -3.32 11.91
C VAL A 21 8.95 -2.32 12.03
N CYS A 22 9.24 -1.05 11.76
CA CYS A 22 8.23 0.00 11.85
C CYS A 22 8.00 0.65 10.48
N ARG A 23 6.77 1.06 10.24
CA ARG A 23 6.33 1.80 9.06
C ARG A 23 5.64 3.08 9.50
N THR A 24 5.77 4.09 8.67
CA THR A 24 5.21 5.41 8.90
C THR A 24 3.86 5.54 8.20
N PHE A 25 2.89 6.12 8.91
CA PHE A 25 1.53 6.34 8.45
C PHE A 25 1.13 7.79 8.74
N THR A 26 0.26 8.35 7.90
CA THR A 26 -0.26 9.69 8.14
C THR A 26 -1.10 9.73 9.42
N VAL A 27 -1.04 10.84 10.16
CA VAL A 27 -1.82 11.01 11.39
C VAL A 27 -3.32 11.12 11.13
N GLY A 28 -3.71 11.63 9.96
CA GLY A 28 -5.09 11.97 9.60
C GLY A 28 -5.55 13.31 10.19
N TRP A 29 -6.77 13.72 9.87
CA TRP A 29 -7.44 14.89 10.44
C TRP A 29 -8.79 14.49 11.04
N PHE A 30 -9.04 14.87 12.29
CA PHE A 30 -10.20 14.45 13.08
C PHE A 30 -10.96 15.66 13.67
N GLY A 31 -10.99 16.79 12.97
CA GLY A 31 -11.70 18.00 13.43
C GLY A 31 -10.87 18.96 14.28
N GLN A 32 -9.61 18.64 14.59
CA GLN A 32 -8.75 19.52 15.37
C GLN A 32 -8.35 20.78 14.59
N VAL A 33 -8.13 21.89 15.32
CA VAL A 33 -7.49 23.10 14.78
C VAL A 33 -6.12 22.71 14.22
N LYS A 34 -5.77 23.20 13.03
CA LYS A 34 -4.46 22.93 12.41
C LYS A 34 -3.35 23.45 13.33
N GLN A 35 -2.56 22.54 13.88
CA GLN A 35 -1.46 22.86 14.80
C GLN A 35 -0.16 23.23 14.07
N GLY A 36 -0.11 23.14 12.73
CA GLY A 36 1.07 23.47 11.93
C GLY A 36 2.26 22.50 12.06
N LYS A 37 2.17 21.49 12.93
CA LYS A 37 3.26 20.52 13.16
C LYS A 37 3.27 19.40 12.13
N ARG A 38 4.46 19.08 11.61
CA ARG A 38 4.66 17.95 10.70
C ARG A 38 4.82 16.66 11.49
N THR A 39 3.71 15.97 11.74
CA THR A 39 3.68 14.76 12.57
C THR A 39 3.34 13.51 11.76
N ILE A 40 3.87 12.35 12.19
CA ILE A 40 3.62 11.05 11.56
C ILE A 40 3.34 9.98 12.62
N LYS A 41 2.44 9.04 12.31
CA LYS A 41 2.24 7.84 13.13
C LYS A 41 3.27 6.78 12.76
N VAL A 42 3.81 6.11 13.75
CA VAL A 42 4.71 4.97 13.56
C VAL A 42 4.02 3.72 14.11
N LEU A 43 3.73 2.78 13.22
CA LEU A 43 3.20 1.46 13.58
C LEU A 43 4.27 0.40 13.35
N CYS A 44 4.37 -0.55 14.26
CA CYS A 44 5.41 -1.56 14.24
C CYS A 44 4.83 -2.97 14.14
N PHE A 45 5.61 -3.85 13.52
CA PHE A 45 5.23 -5.19 13.10
C PHE A 45 6.37 -6.16 13.40
N VAL A 46 6.08 -7.47 13.41
CA VAL A 46 7.06 -8.52 13.68
C VAL A 46 7.37 -9.34 12.41
N THR A 47 8.64 -9.40 12.02
CA THR A 47 9.13 -10.01 10.76
C THR A 47 9.76 -11.39 10.90
N GLY A 48 10.20 -11.79 12.10
CA GLY A 48 11.15 -12.91 12.30
C GLY A 48 10.91 -14.17 11.46
N ASP A 49 9.68 -14.69 11.42
CA ASP A 49 9.38 -15.98 10.78
C ASP A 49 8.59 -15.87 9.46
N THR A 50 8.26 -14.66 9.00
CA THR A 50 7.42 -14.46 7.81
C THR A 50 7.74 -13.14 7.11
N VAL A 51 7.68 -13.16 5.77
CA VAL A 51 7.79 -11.93 4.97
C VAL A 51 6.53 -11.07 5.03
N ASN A 52 5.39 -11.65 5.43
CA ASN A 52 4.14 -10.94 5.58
C ASN A 52 4.00 -10.37 7.01
N PHE A 53 4.86 -9.43 7.36
CA PHE A 53 4.82 -8.80 8.69
C PHE A 53 3.56 -7.95 8.91
N TYR A 54 2.86 -7.55 7.85
CA TYR A 54 1.62 -6.78 7.95
C TYR A 54 0.51 -7.49 8.75
N VAL A 55 0.51 -8.83 8.75
CA VAL A 55 -0.45 -9.62 9.55
C VAL A 55 0.05 -9.89 10.98
N ARG A 56 1.19 -9.33 11.38
CA ARG A 56 1.77 -9.45 12.73
C ARG A 56 2.02 -8.08 13.37
N PRO A 57 0.99 -7.24 13.55
CA PRO A 57 1.14 -5.93 14.19
C PRO A 57 1.47 -6.03 15.68
N LEU A 58 2.24 -5.05 16.18
CA LEU A 58 2.38 -4.76 17.61
C LEU A 58 1.21 -3.87 18.06
N GLU A 59 0.06 -4.51 18.25
CA GLU A 59 -1.17 -3.83 18.59
C GLU A 59 -1.15 -3.15 19.96
N GLY A 60 -1.97 -2.09 20.07
CA GLY A 60 -2.14 -1.30 21.29
C GLY A 60 -1.07 -0.22 21.50
N ILE A 61 0.02 -0.22 20.72
CA ILE A 61 1.07 0.82 20.75
C ILE A 61 0.77 1.90 19.72
N ILE A 62 0.73 3.14 20.18
CA ILE A 62 0.59 4.35 19.38
C ILE A 62 1.86 5.17 19.58
N VAL A 63 2.57 5.43 18.49
CA VAL A 63 3.73 6.32 18.48
C VAL A 63 3.47 7.42 17.47
N VAL A 64 3.62 8.67 17.88
CA VAL A 64 3.60 9.84 17.02
C VAL A 64 4.93 10.54 17.13
N VAL A 65 5.53 10.84 15.99
CA VAL A 65 6.82 11.50 15.87
C VAL A 65 6.60 12.88 15.26
N ASP A 66 7.23 13.89 15.84
CA ASP A 66 7.40 15.20 15.22
C ASP A 66 8.62 15.12 14.29
N LEU A 67 8.40 15.34 13.00
CA LEU A 67 9.44 15.21 11.98
C LEU A 67 10.35 16.44 11.89
N ASP A 68 9.94 17.57 12.47
CA ASP A 68 10.75 18.78 12.45
C ASP A 68 11.72 18.78 13.64
N ALA A 69 11.25 18.37 14.82
CA ALA A 69 12.10 18.18 15.99
C ALA A 69 12.80 16.79 16.04
N MET A 70 12.41 15.86 15.16
CA MET A 70 12.93 14.48 15.10
C MET A 70 12.78 13.72 16.42
N GLU A 71 11.68 13.97 17.14
CA GLU A 71 11.41 13.43 18.48
C GLU A 71 10.03 12.76 18.58
N ILE A 72 9.86 11.91 19.59
CA ILE A 72 8.56 11.27 19.85
C ILE A 72 7.66 12.27 20.58
N ALA A 73 6.72 12.85 19.85
CA ALA A 73 5.74 13.80 20.39
C ALA A 73 4.66 13.12 21.24
N HIS A 74 4.30 11.88 20.92
CA HIS A 74 3.32 11.12 21.71
C HIS A 74 3.63 9.63 21.70
N TYR A 75 3.56 9.02 22.88
CA TYR A 75 3.69 7.59 23.05
C TYR A 75 2.59 7.08 23.95
N LYS A 76 1.88 6.03 23.53
CA LYS A 76 0.85 5.38 24.32
C LYS A 76 0.83 3.88 24.06
N ASP A 77 0.95 3.08 25.10
CA ASP A 77 0.70 1.63 25.04
C ASP A 77 -0.58 1.34 25.84
N ARG A 78 -1.70 1.17 25.13
CA ARG A 78 -3.04 1.13 25.72
C ARG A 78 -3.38 -0.22 26.35
N PHE A 79 -2.97 -1.29 25.71
CA PHE A 79 -3.27 -2.66 26.12
C PHE A 79 -2.28 -3.61 25.46
N VAL A 80 -2.05 -4.75 26.11
CA VAL A 80 -1.13 -5.78 25.62
C VAL A 80 -1.96 -6.94 25.08
N VAL A 81 -1.85 -7.18 23.77
CA VAL A 81 -2.38 -8.38 23.11
C VAL A 81 -1.23 -9.22 22.56
N PRO A 82 -1.36 -10.55 22.52
CA PRO A 82 -0.39 -11.42 21.89
C PRO A 82 -0.21 -11.07 20.41
N VAL A 83 1.02 -11.13 19.92
CA VAL A 83 1.30 -10.96 18.50
C VAL A 83 0.75 -12.16 17.73
N PRO A 84 0.03 -11.94 16.61
CA PRO A 84 -0.43 -13.03 15.76
C PRO A 84 0.71 -13.96 15.32
N LYS A 85 0.39 -15.25 15.17
CA LYS A 85 1.32 -16.28 14.70
C LYS A 85 1.67 -16.04 13.22
N SER A 86 2.89 -16.40 12.85
CA SER A 86 3.41 -16.33 11.46
C SER A 86 2.99 -17.50 10.58
N ALA A 87 2.57 -18.62 11.16
CA ALA A 87 2.21 -19.82 10.39
C ALA A 87 1.08 -19.53 9.40
N GLY A 88 1.26 -19.95 8.13
CA GLY A 88 0.27 -19.78 7.07
C GLY A 88 0.13 -18.37 6.51
N THR A 89 1.06 -17.46 6.82
CA THR A 89 0.98 -16.06 6.39
C THR A 89 1.87 -15.70 5.21
N ASP A 90 2.85 -16.55 4.89
CA ASP A 90 3.73 -16.34 3.74
C ASP A 90 2.89 -16.41 2.45
N TYR A 91 3.14 -15.51 1.50
CA TYR A 91 2.43 -15.47 0.21
C TYR A 91 3.32 -15.89 -0.96
N ARG A 92 4.62 -16.13 -0.73
CA ARG A 92 5.56 -16.50 -1.79
C ARG A 92 5.27 -17.92 -2.23
N ALA A 93 5.12 -18.13 -3.54
CA ALA A 93 4.81 -19.43 -4.13
C ALA A 93 5.79 -20.54 -3.66
N SER A 94 7.08 -20.23 -3.53
CA SER A 94 8.11 -21.18 -3.06
C SER A 94 7.95 -21.65 -1.61
N ARG A 95 7.11 -21.00 -0.81
CA ARG A 95 6.81 -21.34 0.58
C ARG A 95 5.38 -21.88 0.76
N GLN A 96 4.59 -21.94 -0.31
CA GLN A 96 3.26 -22.52 -0.29
C GLN A 96 3.31 -24.03 -0.50
N LYS A 97 2.27 -24.72 -0.03
CA LYS A 97 2.10 -26.15 -0.28
C LYS A 97 1.30 -26.35 -1.56
N TRP A 98 1.77 -27.27 -2.40
CA TRP A 98 1.04 -27.76 -3.56
C TRP A 98 -0.17 -28.62 -3.12
N PRO A 99 -1.31 -28.62 -3.84
CA PRO A 99 -1.60 -27.94 -5.11
C PRO A 99 -2.09 -26.49 -4.96
N PHE A 100 -1.74 -25.64 -5.94
CA PHE A 100 -2.14 -24.21 -6.01
C PHE A 100 -3.61 -23.99 -6.43
N GLY A 101 -4.49 -24.94 -6.14
CA GLY A 101 -5.85 -24.98 -6.68
C GLY A 101 -5.92 -25.64 -8.08
N PRO A 102 -7.09 -25.59 -8.72
CA PRO A 102 -7.34 -26.25 -10.01
C PRO A 102 -6.53 -25.59 -11.14
N GLN A 103 -6.00 -26.43 -12.04
CA GLN A 103 -5.28 -25.95 -13.21
C GLN A 103 -6.25 -25.30 -14.21
N ALA A 104 -6.05 -24.03 -14.50
CA ALA A 104 -6.80 -23.33 -15.54
C ALA A 104 -6.33 -23.76 -16.94
N ARG A 105 -7.24 -23.80 -17.92
CA ARG A 105 -6.89 -23.97 -19.33
C ARG A 105 -6.19 -22.70 -19.84
N SER A 106 -5.20 -22.87 -20.71
CA SER A 106 -4.51 -21.74 -21.35
C SER A 106 -5.48 -20.92 -22.21
N VAL A 107 -5.38 -19.59 -22.12
CA VAL A 107 -6.09 -18.64 -22.99
C VAL A 107 -5.06 -17.77 -23.68
N GLY A 108 -5.12 -17.70 -25.01
CA GLY A 108 -4.31 -16.79 -25.82
C GLY A 108 -5.13 -15.60 -26.29
N VAL A 109 -4.63 -14.39 -26.08
CA VAL A 109 -5.21 -13.16 -26.64
C VAL A 109 -4.29 -12.71 -27.77
N VAL A 110 -4.79 -12.73 -29.01
CA VAL A 110 -4.04 -12.32 -30.20
C VAL A 110 -4.75 -11.17 -30.92
N GLN A 111 -3.97 -10.19 -31.39
CA GLN A 111 -4.45 -9.11 -32.26
C GLN A 111 -3.76 -9.27 -33.62
N PRO A 112 -4.35 -10.03 -34.56
CA PRO A 112 -3.66 -10.44 -35.80
C PRO A 112 -3.27 -9.24 -36.69
N GLU A 113 -4.06 -8.18 -36.65
CA GLU A 113 -3.83 -6.93 -37.40
C GLU A 113 -3.04 -5.89 -36.58
N GLY A 114 -2.53 -6.29 -35.40
CA GLY A 114 -1.84 -5.40 -34.48
C GLY A 114 -2.78 -4.61 -33.57
N LYS A 115 -2.20 -3.65 -32.85
CA LYS A 115 -2.93 -2.79 -31.91
C LYS A 115 -3.85 -1.83 -32.67
N GLY A 116 -5.10 -1.71 -32.22
CA GLY A 116 -6.07 -0.74 -32.75
C GLY A 116 -5.84 0.72 -32.29
N PHE A 117 -4.70 1.02 -31.67
CA PHE A 117 -4.36 2.36 -31.18
C PHE A 117 -2.93 2.76 -31.52
N GLU A 118 -2.74 4.06 -31.70
CA GLU A 118 -1.42 4.69 -31.81
C GLU A 118 -1.04 5.36 -30.50
N ILE A 119 0.26 5.33 -30.17
CA ILE A 119 0.84 6.08 -29.04
C ILE A 119 1.91 6.99 -29.61
N ASP A 120 1.73 8.29 -29.40
CA ASP A 120 2.69 9.34 -29.72
C ASP A 120 3.03 10.13 -28.45
N GLY A 121 4.18 9.82 -27.85
CA GLY A 121 4.55 10.29 -26.52
C GLY A 121 3.52 9.88 -25.46
N HIS A 122 2.73 10.84 -24.98
CA HIS A 122 1.64 10.62 -24.02
C HIS A 122 0.24 10.65 -24.65
N MET A 123 0.14 10.86 -25.96
CA MET A 123 -1.12 10.87 -26.69
C MET A 123 -1.48 9.47 -27.18
N ILE A 124 -2.69 9.05 -26.87
CA ILE A 124 -3.28 7.79 -27.32
C ILE A 124 -4.38 8.12 -28.32
N ARG A 125 -4.29 7.53 -29.51
CA ARG A 125 -5.35 7.59 -30.52
C ARG A 125 -5.99 6.22 -30.64
N PHE A 126 -7.29 6.11 -30.39
CA PHE A 126 -8.05 4.87 -30.53
C PHE A 126 -9.41 5.21 -31.12
N VAL A 127 -9.87 4.50 -32.16
CA VAL A 127 -11.15 4.68 -32.88
C VAL A 127 -12.02 5.85 -32.40
N SER A 128 -11.94 6.99 -33.11
CA SER A 128 -12.66 8.26 -32.84
C SER A 128 -12.46 8.92 -31.47
N VAL A 129 -11.51 8.47 -30.65
CA VAL A 129 -11.14 9.08 -29.36
C VAL A 129 -9.65 9.41 -29.32
N LEU A 130 -9.35 10.65 -28.94
CA LEU A 130 -8.01 11.11 -28.55
C LEU A 130 -7.99 11.31 -27.05
N ALA A 131 -7.02 10.71 -26.36
CA ALA A 131 -6.84 10.82 -24.93
C ALA A 131 -5.36 10.99 -24.61
N ALA A 132 -5.01 11.90 -23.70
CA ALA A 132 -3.64 12.02 -23.19
C ALA A 132 -3.57 11.61 -21.72
N SER A 133 -2.64 10.70 -21.38
CA SER A 133 -2.14 10.40 -20.02
C SER A 133 -3.11 9.85 -18.94
N LEU A 134 -2.54 9.48 -17.78
CA LEU A 134 -3.19 8.92 -16.58
C LEU A 134 -4.27 9.84 -15.98
N TYR A 135 -4.20 11.14 -16.31
CA TYR A 135 -5.30 12.08 -16.23
C TYR A 135 -5.74 12.30 -17.66
N PHE A 136 -6.97 11.93 -18.02
CA PHE A 136 -7.51 12.17 -19.36
C PHE A 136 -7.59 13.68 -19.63
N ILE A 137 -6.53 14.23 -20.22
CA ILE A 137 -6.45 15.63 -20.60
C ILE A 137 -6.75 15.69 -22.09
N ASP A 138 -7.58 16.67 -22.48
CA ASP A 138 -7.96 16.94 -23.86
C ASP A 138 -8.61 15.72 -24.57
N LEU A 139 -9.66 15.17 -23.93
CA LEU A 139 -10.53 14.16 -24.53
C LEU A 139 -11.26 14.76 -25.73
N ARG A 140 -10.86 14.34 -26.94
CA ARG A 140 -11.55 14.73 -28.17
C ARG A 140 -12.17 13.52 -28.83
N PHE A 141 -13.43 13.67 -29.20
CA PHE A 141 -14.07 12.75 -30.12
C PHE A 141 -13.90 13.28 -31.54
N GLN A 142 -13.30 12.48 -32.41
CA GLN A 142 -13.21 12.82 -33.83
C GLN A 142 -14.52 12.40 -34.50
N CYS A 143 -15.44 13.35 -34.64
CA CYS A 143 -16.72 13.09 -35.29
C CYS A 143 -16.50 12.94 -36.82
N ARG A 144 -16.81 11.78 -37.39
CA ARG A 144 -16.87 11.59 -38.85
C ARG A 144 -18.25 12.03 -39.32
N GLU A 145 -18.30 12.93 -40.30
CA GLU A 145 -19.54 13.41 -40.97
C GLU A 145 -20.38 12.32 -41.65
N VAL A 146 -19.91 11.07 -41.66
CA VAL A 146 -20.52 9.94 -42.41
C VAL A 146 -21.84 9.45 -41.79
N LEU A 147 -22.18 9.82 -40.55
CA LEU A 147 -23.42 9.35 -39.90
C LEU A 147 -24.34 10.45 -39.35
N GLY A 148 -24.03 11.74 -39.51
CA GLY A 148 -24.95 12.82 -39.11
C GLY A 148 -25.34 12.86 -37.62
N ILE A 149 -24.58 12.20 -36.73
CA ILE A 149 -24.81 12.19 -35.28
C ILE A 149 -23.70 13.02 -34.61
N CYS A 150 -23.70 14.32 -34.86
CA CYS A 150 -23.07 15.30 -33.99
C CYS A 150 -23.91 16.59 -34.05
N LYS A 151 -24.62 16.88 -32.95
CA LYS A 151 -25.10 18.21 -32.59
C LYS A 151 -24.34 18.65 -31.34
#